data_AF-A0A9W8QXJ8-F1
#
_entry.id   AF-A0A9W8QXJ8-F1
#
_cell.length_a   1.000
_cell.length_b   1.000
_cell.length_c   1.000
_cell.angle_alpha   90.00
_cell.angle_beta   90.00
_cell.angle_gamma   90.00
#
_symmetry.space_group_name_H-M   'P 1'
#
loop_
_entity.id
_entity.type
_entity.pdbx_description
1 polymer ?
#
loop_
_entity_poly.entity_id
_entity_poly.type
_entity_poly.pdbx_seq_one_letter_code
_entity_poly.pdbx_strand_id
1 'polypeptide(L)'
;MNCNELQGHAKADCFVVKRPRALQWFYKGELQKTSEEERQAGRFELFLDLLYVAIVANFSDELAEHPDGAHLAKYILIFAPAWHIWADLREIMNSYYTDDLLQRLVILWVMALLVLYANNANFADEDISAMRTTVGAYLVARFTTLSVFVLTSIAAYQHRTQARIMAGFMFVGLLITIPLFFENISIRAKAAVVAVSIFYQEATWALTLSPWIKRKLKLTYSTAVDIAHEIDRMGAFFIIILGEFVYSIIVGNKTGIGLTSGYAKAVCTLIIAFVLNWIYSSGDGSIQATHPIRRSAWTAFGFFLLHLPLAASFLIGGHVAAASTGVEEFEDGQRWLLGGGLGVGMFCLWVYGMLYRVEGECELFLTQVPRIGMRLVVAIILIVLPESHNHLNAEDFMFVIMALFGFLLIWETIGGLSKTSKLFEPWNERFPPQEEEDTESLAN
;
A
#
# COMPACT_ATOMS: atom_id res chain seq x y z
N MET A 1 -20.39 2.59 45.96
CA MET A 1 -19.40 2.71 44.87
C MET A 1 -19.57 4.10 44.28
N ASN A 2 -18.55 4.97 44.37
CA ASN A 2 -18.71 6.41 44.20
C ASN A 2 -18.57 6.77 42.71
N CYS A 3 -19.60 7.35 42.09
CA CYS A 3 -19.62 7.75 40.67
C CYS A 3 -18.55 8.79 40.27
N ASN A 4 -17.79 9.31 41.24
CA ASN A 4 -16.74 10.30 41.01
C ASN A 4 -15.37 9.71 40.63
N GLU A 5 -15.18 8.39 40.68
CA GLU A 5 -13.90 7.76 40.32
C GLU A 5 -13.81 7.32 38.84
N LEU A 6 -14.94 7.28 38.12
CA LEU A 6 -15.00 6.89 36.69
C LEU A 6 -14.98 8.10 35.74
N GLN A 7 -14.96 9.32 36.27
CA GLN A 7 -14.89 10.56 35.50
C GLN A 7 -13.59 11.32 35.77
N GLY A 8 -12.47 10.61 35.71
CA GLY A 8 -11.18 11.23 35.39
C GLY A 8 -11.21 11.74 33.94
N HIS A 9 -12.05 12.75 33.68
CA HIS A 9 -12.08 13.46 32.41
C HIS A 9 -10.65 13.91 32.11
N ALA A 10 -10.03 13.26 31.12
CA ALA A 10 -8.91 13.81 30.40
C ALA A 10 -9.28 15.25 30.08
N LYS A 11 -8.59 16.20 30.71
CA LYS A 11 -8.77 17.63 30.50
C LYS A 11 -8.82 17.83 28.98
N ALA A 12 -9.96 18.25 28.43
CA ALA A 12 -10.06 18.48 27.01
C ALA A 12 -8.98 19.51 26.65
N ASP A 13 -7.92 19.07 25.98
CA ASP A 13 -6.76 19.90 25.68
C ASP A 13 -7.24 21.03 24.76
N CYS A 14 -7.41 22.22 25.33
CA CYS A 14 -7.94 23.43 24.68
C CYS A 14 -6.85 24.11 23.81
N PHE A 15 -6.05 23.30 23.10
CA PHE A 15 -4.93 23.78 22.29
C PHE A 15 -5.21 23.49 20.82
N VAL A 16 -5.23 24.56 20.02
CA VAL A 16 -5.39 24.51 18.55
C VAL A 16 -4.17 23.92 17.86
N VAL A 17 -2.98 24.14 18.44
CA VAL A 17 -1.72 23.54 18.03
C VAL A 17 -1.15 22.78 19.22
N LYS A 18 -0.95 21.48 19.04
CA LYS A 18 -0.47 20.57 20.07
C LYS A 18 1.01 20.28 19.83
N ARG A 19 1.75 20.06 20.92
CA ARG A 19 3.13 19.59 20.81
C ARG A 19 3.13 18.18 20.21
N PRO A 20 3.93 17.89 19.18
CA PRO A 20 4.12 16.52 18.69
C PRO A 20 4.63 15.63 19.82
N ARG A 21 3.93 14.52 20.07
CA ARG A 21 4.32 13.51 21.05
C ARG A 21 4.65 12.22 20.31
N ALA A 22 5.76 11.58 20.70
CA ALA A 22 6.07 10.24 20.21
C ALA A 22 5.00 9.27 20.74
N LEU A 23 4.26 8.61 19.85
CA LEU A 23 3.19 7.70 20.25
C LEU A 23 3.75 6.39 20.82
N GLN A 24 4.78 5.85 20.17
CA GLN A 24 5.46 4.61 20.58
C GLN A 24 6.97 4.70 20.39
N TRP A 25 7.74 4.07 21.27
CA TRP A 25 9.19 3.99 21.18
C TRP A 25 9.72 2.76 21.92
N PHE A 26 10.93 2.32 21.58
CA PHE A 26 11.67 1.36 22.40
C PHE A 26 12.53 2.10 23.42
N TYR A 27 12.47 1.68 24.69
CA TYR A 27 13.40 2.09 25.73
C TYR A 27 14.14 0.85 26.23
N LYS A 28 15.48 0.82 26.07
CA LYS A 28 16.31 -0.35 26.43
C LYS A 28 15.83 -1.70 25.85
N GLY A 29 15.16 -1.66 24.70
CA GLY A 29 14.62 -2.84 24.01
C GLY A 29 13.17 -3.18 24.36
N GLU A 30 12.58 -2.53 25.36
CA GLU A 30 11.17 -2.70 25.71
C GLU A 30 10.29 -1.69 24.97
N LEU A 31 9.16 -2.15 24.43
CA LEU A 31 8.20 -1.30 23.76
C LEU A 31 7.43 -0.46 24.79
N GLN A 32 7.39 0.84 24.58
CA GLN A 32 6.63 1.80 25.36
C GLN A 32 5.62 2.46 24.43
N LYS A 33 4.36 2.56 24.88
CA LYS A 33 3.28 3.25 24.18
C LYS A 33 2.69 4.34 25.07
N THR A 34 2.25 5.43 24.45
CA THR A 34 1.56 6.53 25.16
C THR A 34 0.13 6.15 25.55
N SER A 35 -0.51 5.27 24.78
CA SER A 35 -1.85 4.72 25.04
C SER A 35 -1.82 3.22 24.73
N GLU A 36 -2.60 2.44 25.48
CA GLU A 36 -2.78 1.00 25.24
C GLU A 36 -3.81 0.72 24.12
N GLU A 37 -4.65 1.70 23.78
CA GLU A 37 -5.61 1.55 22.68
C GLU A 37 -4.88 1.46 21.32
N GLU A 38 -5.18 0.40 20.56
CA GLU A 38 -4.69 0.25 19.19
C GLU A 38 -5.33 1.32 18.29
N ARG A 39 -4.48 2.09 17.62
CA ARG A 39 -4.91 3.18 16.75
C ARG A 39 -5.31 2.66 15.37
N GLN A 40 -6.60 2.64 15.10
CA GLN A 40 -7.10 2.43 13.73
C GLN A 40 -6.85 3.66 12.85
N ALA A 41 -6.77 3.42 11.53
CA ALA A 41 -6.63 4.50 10.55
C ALA A 41 -7.79 5.52 10.69
N GLY A 42 -7.45 6.78 10.91
CA GLY A 42 -8.45 7.85 10.99
C GLY A 42 -9.10 8.10 9.63
N ARG A 43 -10.36 8.52 9.62
CA ARG A 43 -11.09 8.92 8.37
C ARG A 43 -10.31 9.94 7.53
N PHE A 44 -9.53 10.80 8.18
CA PHE A 44 -8.67 11.79 7.53
C PHE A 44 -7.51 11.16 6.74
N GLU A 45 -6.95 10.05 7.22
CA GLU A 45 -5.88 9.31 6.54
C GLU A 45 -6.39 8.61 5.27
N LEU A 46 -7.62 8.11 5.31
CA LEU A 46 -8.29 7.54 4.14
C LEU A 46 -8.62 8.62 3.10
N PHE A 47 -9.01 9.82 3.54
CA PHE A 47 -9.25 10.95 2.62
C PHE A 47 -7.98 11.36 1.86
N LEU A 48 -6.81 11.33 2.52
CA LEU A 48 -5.52 11.55 1.86
C LEU A 48 -5.27 10.51 0.75
N ASP A 49 -5.54 9.24 1.01
CA ASP A 49 -5.28 8.17 0.05
C ASP A 49 -6.12 8.31 -1.24
N LEU A 50 -7.30 8.94 -1.16
CA LEU A 50 -8.11 9.22 -2.35
C LEU A 50 -7.40 10.13 -3.36
N LEU A 51 -6.51 11.02 -2.91
CA LEU A 51 -5.69 11.79 -3.85
C LEU A 51 -4.71 10.87 -4.57
N TYR A 52 -4.08 9.94 -3.85
CA TYR A 52 -3.08 9.04 -4.43
C TYR A 52 -3.69 8.12 -5.49
N VAL A 53 -4.91 7.60 -5.29
CA VAL A 53 -5.54 6.77 -6.33
C VAL A 53 -5.78 7.57 -7.61
N ALA A 54 -6.18 8.84 -7.50
CA ALA A 54 -6.38 9.70 -8.67
C ALA A 54 -5.05 9.98 -9.41
N ILE A 55 -3.98 10.24 -8.67
CA ILE A 55 -2.63 10.44 -9.23
C ILE A 55 -2.20 9.20 -10.01
N VAL A 56 -2.36 8.02 -9.41
CA VAL A 56 -1.87 6.80 -10.05
C VAL A 56 -2.76 6.36 -11.22
N ALA A 57 -4.08 6.54 -11.12
CA ALA A 57 -4.98 6.32 -12.24
C ALA A 57 -4.57 7.19 -13.45
N ASN A 58 -4.23 8.46 -13.23
CA ASN A 58 -3.76 9.34 -14.30
C ASN A 58 -2.41 8.89 -14.92
N PHE A 59 -1.49 8.35 -14.13
CA PHE A 59 -0.23 7.80 -14.66
C PHE A 59 -0.44 6.49 -15.42
N SER A 60 -1.36 5.63 -14.95
CA SER A 60 -1.70 4.36 -15.59
C SER A 60 -2.44 4.57 -16.91
N ASP A 61 -3.31 5.57 -16.99
CA ASP A 61 -4.09 5.94 -18.19
C ASP A 61 -3.16 6.37 -19.33
N GLU A 62 -2.22 7.28 -19.04
CA GLU A 62 -1.15 7.69 -19.98
C GLU A 62 -0.35 6.48 -20.52
N LEU A 63 0.00 5.54 -19.65
CA LEU A 63 0.73 4.34 -20.04
C LEU A 63 -0.13 3.38 -20.87
N ALA A 64 -1.44 3.31 -20.61
CA ALA A 64 -2.36 2.46 -21.36
C ALA A 64 -2.66 2.99 -22.77
N GLU A 65 -2.62 4.32 -22.94
CA GLU A 65 -2.69 4.99 -24.25
C GLU A 65 -1.39 4.85 -25.06
N HIS A 66 -0.24 4.76 -24.38
CA HIS A 66 1.08 4.62 -25.01
C HIS A 66 1.84 3.40 -24.46
N PRO A 67 1.46 2.17 -24.86
CA PRO A 67 1.88 0.96 -24.20
C PRO A 67 3.26 0.46 -24.69
N ASP A 68 4.31 1.23 -24.42
CA ASP A 68 5.69 0.90 -24.76
C ASP A 68 6.65 0.92 -23.56
N GLY A 69 7.88 0.41 -23.77
CA GLY A 69 8.87 0.32 -22.71
C GLY A 69 9.41 1.66 -22.20
N ALA A 70 9.38 2.72 -23.02
CA ALA A 70 9.80 4.05 -22.60
C ALA A 70 8.76 4.68 -21.69
N HIS A 71 7.47 4.56 -22.02
CA HIS A 71 6.37 5.00 -21.17
C HIS A 71 6.28 4.19 -19.89
N LEU A 72 6.57 2.88 -19.92
CA LEU A 72 6.66 2.07 -18.70
C LEU A 72 7.79 2.56 -17.78
N ALA A 73 8.95 2.92 -18.35
CA ALA A 73 10.03 3.52 -17.58
C ALA A 73 9.63 4.89 -17.02
N LYS A 74 8.96 5.74 -17.82
CA LYS A 74 8.39 7.04 -17.39
C LYS A 74 7.47 6.83 -16.18
N TYR A 75 6.49 5.92 -16.30
CA TYR A 75 5.55 5.56 -15.24
C TYR A 75 6.26 5.20 -13.93
N ILE A 76 7.25 4.29 -13.97
CA ILE A 76 7.97 3.87 -12.76
C ILE A 76 8.72 5.05 -12.13
N LEU A 77 9.35 5.90 -12.95
CA LEU A 77 10.15 7.04 -12.51
C LEU A 77 9.29 8.17 -11.92
N ILE A 78 8.04 8.34 -12.34
CA ILE A 78 7.12 9.35 -11.78
C ILE A 78 6.25 8.81 -10.64
N PHE A 79 5.94 7.51 -10.63
CA PHE A 79 5.16 6.85 -9.59
C PHE A 79 5.94 6.75 -8.27
N ALA A 80 7.20 6.29 -8.32
CA ALA A 80 7.98 6.05 -7.10
C ALA A 80 8.20 7.31 -6.23
N PRO A 81 8.48 8.51 -6.78
CA PRO A 81 8.57 9.72 -5.96
C PRO A 81 7.24 10.10 -5.29
N ALA A 82 6.11 9.90 -5.98
CA ALA A 82 4.78 10.11 -5.38
C ALA A 82 4.55 9.12 -4.23
N TRP A 83 4.86 7.83 -4.44
CA TRP A 83 4.83 6.81 -3.39
C TRP A 83 5.67 7.20 -2.17
N HIS A 84 6.87 7.76 -2.37
CA HIS A 84 7.71 8.15 -1.24
C HIS A 84 7.12 9.29 -0.41
N ILE A 85 6.43 10.25 -1.03
CA ILE A 85 5.73 11.30 -0.27
C ILE A 85 4.59 10.67 0.55
N TRP A 86 3.88 9.68 0.00
CA TRP A 86 2.87 8.93 0.75
C TRP A 86 3.47 8.21 1.95
N ALA A 87 4.58 7.50 1.73
CA ALA A 87 5.27 6.74 2.75
C ALA A 87 5.78 7.64 3.89
N ASP A 88 6.31 8.83 3.57
CA ASP A 88 6.74 9.84 4.54
C ASP A 88 5.57 10.34 5.40
N LEU A 89 4.45 10.71 4.77
CA LEU A 89 3.26 11.20 5.49
C LEU A 89 2.71 10.12 6.42
N ARG A 90 2.59 8.89 5.93
CA ARG A 90 2.20 7.72 6.72
C ARG A 90 3.14 7.52 7.91
N GLU A 91 4.46 7.60 7.73
CA GLU A 91 5.43 7.44 8.82
C GLU A 91 5.33 8.57 9.87
N ILE A 92 5.11 9.81 9.43
CA ILE A 92 4.87 10.96 10.31
C ILE A 92 3.60 10.74 11.14
N MET A 93 2.51 10.30 10.51
CA MET A 93 1.23 10.08 11.18
C MET A 93 1.28 8.89 12.13
N ASN A 94 1.98 7.82 11.75
CA ASN A 94 2.24 6.68 12.64
C ASN A 94 3.06 7.10 13.87
N SER A 95 4.05 7.98 13.72
CA SER A 95 4.99 8.31 14.81
C SER A 95 4.50 9.44 15.73
N TYR A 96 3.80 10.46 15.19
CA TYR A 96 3.58 11.75 15.85
C TYR A 96 2.15 12.31 15.73
N TYR A 97 1.12 11.48 15.58
CA TYR A 97 -0.24 12.00 15.41
C TYR A 97 -0.69 12.89 16.58
N THR A 98 -1.13 14.09 16.24
CA THR A 98 -1.71 15.06 17.18
C THR A 98 -3.12 15.50 16.81
N ASP A 99 -3.51 15.31 15.53
CA ASP A 99 -4.76 15.75 14.94
C ASP A 99 -5.08 17.24 15.14
N ASP A 100 -4.05 18.06 15.19
CA ASP A 100 -4.20 19.49 15.40
C ASP A 100 -4.36 20.25 14.07
N LEU A 101 -4.68 21.55 14.18
CA LEU A 101 -4.88 22.38 12.99
C LEU A 101 -3.60 22.46 12.12
N LEU A 102 -2.43 22.52 12.75
CA LEU A 102 -1.17 22.65 12.04
C LEU A 102 -0.86 21.40 11.22
N GLN A 103 -0.99 20.22 11.80
CA GLN A 103 -0.78 18.95 11.11
C GLN A 103 -1.74 18.79 9.93
N ARG A 104 -3.02 19.15 10.11
CA ARG A 104 -4.02 19.13 9.02
C ARG A 104 -3.68 20.10 7.90
N LEU A 105 -3.25 21.32 8.22
CA LEU A 105 -2.85 22.32 7.21
C LEU A 105 -1.57 21.90 6.47
N VAL A 106 -0.59 21.32 7.16
CA VAL A 106 0.62 20.78 6.54
C VAL A 106 0.28 19.64 5.58
N ILE A 107 -0.62 18.74 5.98
CA ILE A 107 -1.06 17.64 5.12
C ILE A 107 -1.81 18.17 3.90
N LEU A 108 -2.74 19.11 4.06
CA LEU A 108 -3.44 19.76 2.96
C LEU A 108 -2.46 20.47 2.00
N TRP A 109 -1.44 21.13 2.53
CA TRP A 109 -0.39 21.75 1.75
C TRP A 109 0.40 20.74 0.91
N VAL A 110 0.81 19.61 1.49
CA VAL A 110 1.48 18.53 0.76
C VAL A 110 0.55 17.92 -0.30
N MET A 111 -0.73 17.76 0.00
CA MET A 111 -1.73 17.32 -0.99
C MET A 111 -1.84 18.29 -2.16
N ALA A 112 -1.88 19.60 -1.92
CA ALA A 112 -1.91 20.60 -2.99
C ALA A 112 -0.65 20.54 -3.88
N LEU A 113 0.52 20.31 -3.28
CA LEU A 113 1.76 20.10 -4.04
C LEU A 113 1.74 18.80 -4.86
N LEU A 114 1.12 17.73 -4.35
CA LEU A 114 0.95 16.48 -5.09
C LEU A 114 0.00 16.63 -6.27
N VAL A 115 -1.05 17.45 -6.15
CA VAL A 115 -1.90 17.82 -7.29
C VAL A 115 -1.06 18.54 -8.35
N LEU A 116 -0.22 19.51 -7.95
CA LEU A 116 0.68 20.19 -8.87
C LEU A 116 1.68 19.22 -9.52
N TYR A 117 2.26 18.30 -8.74
CA TYR A 117 3.17 17.26 -9.22
C TYR A 117 2.50 16.39 -10.29
N ALA A 118 1.33 15.82 -9.98
CA ALA A 118 0.66 14.85 -10.85
C ALA A 118 0.22 15.46 -12.19
N ASN A 119 -0.31 16.69 -12.18
CA ASN A 119 -0.72 17.37 -13.41
C ASN A 119 0.43 17.72 -14.36
N ASN A 120 1.68 17.69 -13.89
CA ASN A 120 2.86 18.00 -14.71
C ASN A 120 3.73 16.77 -14.99
N ALA A 121 3.61 15.69 -14.21
CA ALA A 121 4.52 14.56 -14.26
C ALA A 121 4.49 13.79 -15.60
N ASN A 122 3.32 13.62 -16.23
CA ASN A 122 3.21 12.93 -17.53
C ASN A 122 3.93 13.68 -18.66
N PHE A 123 4.04 15.01 -18.56
CA PHE A 123 4.69 15.87 -19.56
C PHE A 123 6.15 16.17 -19.24
N ALA A 124 6.72 15.56 -18.20
CA ALA A 124 8.05 15.93 -17.71
C ALA A 124 9.17 15.62 -18.71
N ASP A 125 9.00 14.64 -19.60
CA ASP A 125 9.97 14.34 -20.66
C ASP A 125 9.77 15.16 -21.94
N GLU A 126 8.62 15.83 -22.09
CA GLU A 126 8.26 16.64 -23.25
C GLU A 126 8.58 18.13 -23.06
N ASP A 127 8.26 18.68 -21.88
CA ASP A 127 8.45 20.09 -21.55
C ASP A 127 9.32 20.26 -20.30
N ILE A 128 10.39 21.04 -20.43
CA ILE A 128 11.24 21.41 -19.29
C ILE A 128 10.47 22.18 -18.23
N SER A 129 9.49 22.99 -18.60
CA SER A 129 8.65 23.73 -17.65
C SER A 129 7.83 22.76 -16.79
N ALA A 130 7.23 21.75 -17.41
CA ALA A 130 6.55 20.67 -16.71
C ALA A 130 7.52 19.92 -15.78
N MET A 131 8.70 19.53 -16.26
CA MET A 131 9.72 18.89 -15.43
C MET A 131 10.12 19.73 -14.22
N ARG A 132 10.41 21.02 -14.41
CA ARG A 132 10.79 21.95 -13.34
C ARG A 132 9.67 22.08 -12.31
N THR A 133 8.43 22.09 -12.77
CA THR A 133 7.23 22.17 -11.91
C THR A 133 7.06 20.88 -11.11
N THR A 134 7.17 19.72 -11.76
CA THR A 134 7.12 18.39 -11.11
C THR A 134 8.21 18.26 -10.04
N VAL A 135 9.47 18.53 -10.40
CA VAL A 135 10.60 18.44 -9.47
C VAL A 135 10.49 19.49 -8.36
N GLY A 136 10.05 20.71 -8.69
CA GLY A 136 9.82 21.78 -7.73
C GLY A 136 8.75 21.41 -6.69
N ALA A 137 7.60 20.88 -7.15
CA ALA A 137 6.53 20.42 -6.27
C ALA A 137 7.02 19.30 -5.33
N TYR A 138 7.72 18.31 -5.88
CA TYR A 138 8.32 17.22 -5.11
C TYR A 138 9.33 17.74 -4.06
N LEU A 139 10.23 18.63 -4.45
CA LEU A 139 11.23 19.21 -3.55
C LEU A 139 10.59 19.97 -2.39
N VAL A 140 9.57 20.79 -2.66
CA VAL A 140 8.89 21.57 -1.62
C VAL A 140 8.10 20.65 -0.68
N ALA A 141 7.46 19.60 -1.21
CA ALA A 141 6.75 18.61 -0.41
C ALA A 141 7.72 17.87 0.53
N ARG A 142 8.84 17.38 -0.01
CA ARG A 142 9.88 16.70 0.77
C ARG A 142 10.61 17.62 1.75
N PHE A 143 10.83 18.88 1.39
CA PHE A 143 11.39 19.86 2.32
C PHE A 143 10.41 20.13 3.47
N THR A 144 9.11 20.09 3.20
CA THR A 144 8.08 20.19 4.23
C THR A 144 8.10 18.97 5.16
N THR A 145 8.15 17.73 4.63
CA THR A 145 8.24 16.51 5.48
C THR A 145 9.53 16.48 6.28
N LEU A 146 10.66 16.87 5.69
CA LEU A 146 11.94 17.09 6.38
C LEU A 146 11.79 18.08 7.53
N SER A 147 11.14 19.23 7.28
CA SER A 147 10.93 20.26 8.30
C SER A 147 10.09 19.73 9.47
N VAL A 148 9.08 18.90 9.18
CA VAL A 148 8.30 18.21 10.21
C VAL A 148 9.20 17.29 11.03
N PHE A 149 10.07 16.46 10.42
CA PHE A 149 11.01 15.62 11.17
C PHE A 149 11.98 16.43 12.04
N VAL A 150 12.45 17.59 11.56
CA VAL A 150 13.31 18.47 12.37
C VAL A 150 12.54 19.02 13.57
N LEU A 151 11.32 19.54 13.36
CA LEU A 151 10.46 20.07 14.42
C LEU A 151 10.08 19.00 15.45
N THR A 152 9.70 17.81 14.99
CA THR A 152 9.40 16.69 15.89
C THR A 152 10.63 16.22 16.65
N SER A 153 11.85 16.30 16.08
CA SER A 153 13.09 15.98 16.81
C SER A 153 13.39 16.92 17.99
N ILE A 154 12.87 18.15 17.93
CA ILE A 154 12.96 19.13 19.02
C ILE A 154 11.91 18.80 20.07
N ALA A 155 10.68 18.52 19.64
CA ALA A 155 9.54 18.25 20.51
C ALA A 155 9.58 16.88 21.21
N ALA A 156 10.02 15.82 20.55
CA ALA A 156 10.03 14.45 21.04
C ALA A 156 11.48 13.94 21.20
N TYR A 157 11.94 13.84 22.46
CA TYR A 157 13.30 13.39 22.75
C TYR A 157 13.54 11.94 22.32
N GLN A 158 12.52 11.09 22.45
CA GLN A 158 12.56 9.65 22.22
C GLN A 158 12.95 9.29 20.78
N HIS A 159 12.55 10.11 19.80
CA HIS A 159 12.83 9.87 18.38
C HIS A 159 13.91 10.81 17.80
N ARG A 160 14.49 11.70 18.63
CA ARG A 160 15.35 12.81 18.20
C ARG A 160 16.47 12.39 17.24
N THR A 161 17.25 11.38 17.61
CA THR A 161 18.40 10.96 16.81
C THR A 161 17.95 10.41 15.46
N GLN A 162 16.92 9.57 15.45
CA GLN A 162 16.40 8.97 14.22
C GLN A 162 15.78 10.02 13.30
N ALA A 163 14.95 10.92 13.83
CA ALA A 163 14.33 12.00 13.06
C ALA A 163 15.38 12.93 12.41
N ARG A 164 16.49 13.22 13.11
CA ARG A 164 17.59 14.02 12.55
C ARG A 164 18.38 13.30 11.47
N ILE A 165 18.62 12.00 11.64
CA ILE A 165 19.26 11.17 10.60
C ILE A 165 18.38 11.12 9.36
N MET A 166 17.07 10.87 9.52
CA MET A 166 16.11 10.88 8.43
C MET A 166 16.10 12.23 7.71
N ALA A 167 15.99 13.34 8.45
CA ALA A 167 16.02 14.68 7.90
C ALA A 167 17.33 14.98 7.15
N GLY A 168 18.47 14.52 7.66
CA GLY A 168 19.77 14.66 7.00
C GLY A 168 19.84 13.88 5.68
N PHE A 169 19.36 12.64 5.66
CA PHE A 169 19.28 11.86 4.43
C PHE A 169 18.32 12.46 3.42
N MET A 170 17.15 12.94 3.85
CA MET A 170 16.19 13.66 3.02
C MET A 170 16.85 14.90 2.40
N PHE A 171 17.60 15.69 3.19
CA PHE A 171 18.30 16.88 2.68
C PHE A 171 19.27 16.54 1.55
N VAL A 172 20.11 15.52 1.73
CA VAL A 172 21.01 15.04 0.67
C VAL A 172 20.22 14.53 -0.53
N GLY A 173 19.10 13.84 -0.32
CA GLY A 173 18.18 13.43 -1.38
C GLY A 173 17.66 14.60 -2.22
N LEU A 174 17.31 15.73 -1.58
CA LEU A 174 16.92 16.95 -2.30
C LEU A 174 18.06 17.44 -3.21
N LEU A 175 19.31 17.41 -2.73
CA LEU A 175 20.47 17.86 -3.50
C LEU A 175 20.71 16.98 -4.75
N ILE A 176 20.43 15.68 -4.66
CA ILE A 176 20.57 14.75 -5.81
C ILE A 176 19.61 15.14 -6.95
N THR A 177 18.46 15.75 -6.66
CA THR A 177 17.47 16.13 -7.68
C THR A 177 17.73 17.47 -8.37
N ILE A 178 18.68 18.28 -7.85
CA ILE A 178 19.04 19.59 -8.43
C ILE A 178 19.37 19.55 -9.94
N PRO A 179 20.10 18.54 -10.46
CA PRO A 179 20.38 18.43 -11.88
C PRO A 179 19.14 18.45 -12.78
N LEU A 180 17.97 18.02 -12.29
CA LEU A 180 16.76 17.92 -13.10
C LEU A 180 16.23 19.28 -13.60
N PHE A 181 16.59 20.39 -12.95
CA PHE A 181 16.17 21.74 -13.36
C PHE A 181 16.86 22.26 -14.62
N PHE A 182 18.01 21.69 -15.00
CA PHE A 182 18.81 22.24 -16.06
C PHE A 182 18.45 21.64 -17.43
N GLU A 183 18.39 22.51 -18.45
CA GLU A 183 18.04 22.14 -19.83
C GLU A 183 19.16 21.41 -20.55
N ASN A 184 20.41 21.68 -20.18
CA ASN A 184 21.60 21.11 -20.80
C ASN A 184 21.82 19.62 -20.46
N ILE A 185 21.03 19.04 -19.55
CA ILE A 185 21.13 17.62 -19.19
C ILE A 185 20.17 16.80 -20.03
N SER A 186 20.68 15.74 -20.67
CA SER A 186 19.87 14.86 -21.50
C SER A 186 18.79 14.13 -20.70
N ILE A 187 17.68 13.77 -21.36
CA ILE A 187 16.57 13.06 -20.72
C ILE A 187 17.01 11.72 -20.09
N ARG A 188 17.94 11.00 -20.72
CA ARG A 188 18.50 9.75 -20.18
C ARG A 188 19.29 9.98 -18.89
N ALA A 189 20.07 11.06 -18.82
CA ALA A 189 20.80 11.41 -17.61
C ALA A 189 19.84 11.86 -16.50
N LYS A 190 18.76 12.57 -16.83
CA LYS A 190 17.71 12.94 -15.88
C LYS A 190 16.97 11.71 -15.34
N ALA A 191 16.59 10.77 -16.19
CA ALA A 191 16.02 9.48 -15.78
C ALA A 191 16.96 8.72 -14.83
N ALA A 192 18.27 8.70 -15.12
CA ALA A 192 19.27 8.09 -14.23
C ALA A 192 19.36 8.80 -12.87
N VAL A 193 19.28 10.14 -12.83
CA VAL A 193 19.24 10.91 -11.57
C VAL A 193 18.00 10.55 -10.74
N VAL A 194 16.84 10.39 -11.37
CA VAL A 194 15.60 9.97 -10.69
C VAL A 194 15.74 8.53 -10.15
N ALA A 195 16.25 7.60 -10.96
CA ALA A 195 16.49 6.22 -10.52
C ALA A 195 17.47 6.13 -9.34
N VAL A 196 18.56 6.91 -9.37
CA VAL A 196 19.50 7.03 -8.25
C VAL A 196 18.82 7.62 -7.02
N SER A 197 17.97 8.64 -7.20
CA SER A 197 17.21 9.24 -6.11
C SER A 197 16.25 8.26 -5.44
N ILE A 198 15.56 7.43 -6.24
CA ILE A 198 14.65 6.39 -5.76
C ILE A 198 15.43 5.35 -4.94
N PHE A 199 16.52 4.82 -5.51
CA PHE A 199 17.35 3.84 -4.80
C PHE A 199 17.95 4.40 -3.51
N TYR A 200 18.46 5.64 -3.57
CA TYR A 200 19.00 6.35 -2.41
C TYR A 200 17.95 6.49 -1.30
N GLN A 201 16.71 6.85 -1.66
CA GLN A 201 15.63 6.97 -0.70
C GLN A 201 15.33 5.64 -0.01
N GLU A 202 15.14 4.56 -0.78
CA GLU A 202 14.85 3.22 -0.21
C GLU A 202 15.99 2.74 0.69
N ALA A 203 17.23 2.93 0.25
CA ALA A 203 18.41 2.54 1.01
C ALA A 203 18.55 3.33 2.31
N THR A 204 18.33 4.65 2.28
CA THR A 204 18.44 5.50 3.48
C THR A 204 17.28 5.30 4.45
N TRP A 205 16.07 5.07 3.95
CA TRP A 205 14.91 4.69 4.76
C TRP A 205 15.17 3.36 5.49
N ALA A 206 15.58 2.32 4.74
CA ALA A 206 15.90 1.01 5.30
C ALA A 206 17.06 1.09 6.32
N LEU A 207 18.08 1.89 6.03
CA LEU A 207 19.21 2.11 6.94
C LEU A 207 18.79 2.82 8.22
N THR A 208 17.89 3.81 8.14
CA THR A 208 17.46 4.61 9.29
C THR A 208 16.61 3.80 10.28
N LEU A 209 15.75 2.92 9.77
CA LEU A 209 14.89 2.07 10.61
C LEU A 209 15.57 0.76 11.04
N SER A 210 16.73 0.44 10.46
CA SER A 210 17.39 -0.84 10.63
C SER A 210 17.88 -1.10 12.06
N PRO A 211 17.74 -2.33 12.58
CA PRO A 211 18.34 -2.71 13.87
C PRO A 211 19.87 -2.55 13.91
N TRP A 212 20.54 -2.49 12.74
CA TRP A 212 21.98 -2.28 12.66
C TRP A 212 22.37 -0.87 13.12
N ILE A 213 21.70 0.18 12.62
CA ILE A 213 22.04 1.56 12.98
C ILE A 213 21.77 1.82 14.46
N LYS A 214 20.66 1.25 14.97
CA LYS A 214 20.28 1.29 16.39
C LYS A 214 21.38 0.70 17.29
N ARG A 215 21.93 -0.46 16.92
CA ARG A 215 23.04 -1.12 17.64
C ARG A 215 24.35 -0.35 17.52
N LYS A 216 24.70 0.15 16.33
CA LYS A 216 25.94 0.90 16.10
C LYS A 216 25.97 2.21 16.87
N LEU A 217 24.87 2.94 16.94
CA LEU A 217 24.75 4.21 17.66
C LEU A 217 24.45 4.04 19.16
N LYS A 218 24.33 2.80 19.67
CA LYS A 218 24.04 2.49 21.08
C LYS A 218 22.85 3.29 21.63
N LEU A 219 21.78 3.39 20.84
CA LEU A 219 20.63 4.22 21.18
C LEU A 219 19.89 3.65 22.39
N THR A 220 19.65 4.50 23.40
CA THR A 220 18.80 4.17 24.55
C THR A 220 17.32 4.22 24.20
N TYR A 221 16.95 5.13 23.30
CA TYR A 221 15.61 5.28 22.73
C TYR A 221 15.66 5.03 21.22
N SER A 222 14.71 4.28 20.68
CA SER A 222 14.56 4.14 19.22
C SER A 222 13.09 4.16 18.81
N THR A 223 12.80 4.55 17.57
CA THR A 223 11.43 4.58 17.09
C THR A 223 10.87 3.17 17.01
N ALA A 224 9.65 3.03 17.52
CA ALA A 224 8.81 1.86 17.33
C ALA A 224 7.74 2.19 16.31
N VAL A 225 7.26 1.15 15.64
CA VAL A 225 6.23 1.24 14.62
C VAL A 225 4.95 0.72 15.27
N ASP A 226 3.84 1.47 15.18
CA ASP A 226 2.54 0.88 15.53
C ASP A 226 2.15 -0.13 14.45
N ILE A 227 2.27 -1.41 14.79
CA ILE A 227 2.14 -2.50 13.84
C ILE A 227 0.70 -2.62 13.34
N ALA A 228 -0.29 -2.47 14.22
CA ALA A 228 -1.71 -2.59 13.84
C ALA A 228 -2.06 -1.47 12.85
N HIS A 229 -1.69 -0.24 13.19
CA HIS A 229 -1.90 0.92 12.34
C HIS A 229 -1.24 0.76 10.95
N GLU A 230 0.02 0.30 10.88
CA GLU A 230 0.71 0.11 9.60
C GLU A 230 0.08 -0.97 8.71
N ILE A 231 -0.39 -2.07 9.32
CA ILE A 231 -1.11 -3.12 8.59
C ILE A 231 -2.41 -2.56 8.03
N ASP A 232 -3.18 -1.82 8.84
CA ASP A 232 -4.42 -1.18 8.41
C ASP A 232 -4.19 -0.17 7.27
N ARG A 233 -3.12 0.64 7.35
CA ARG A 233 -2.79 1.63 6.31
C ARG A 233 -2.42 0.98 4.99
N MET A 234 -1.62 -0.08 5.01
CA MET A 234 -1.24 -0.82 3.80
C MET A 234 -2.44 -1.54 3.19
N GLY A 235 -3.28 -2.19 4.02
CA GLY A 235 -4.51 -2.81 3.56
C GLY A 235 -5.50 -1.83 2.97
N ALA A 236 -5.72 -0.68 3.63
CA ALA A 236 -6.58 0.38 3.11
C ALA A 236 -6.08 0.91 1.76
N PHE A 237 -4.77 1.14 1.63
CA PHE A 237 -4.18 1.58 0.36
C PHE A 237 -4.35 0.52 -0.75
N PHE A 238 -4.17 -0.76 -0.42
CA PHE A 238 -4.40 -1.86 -1.37
C PHE A 238 -5.87 -1.93 -1.83
N ILE A 239 -6.83 -1.78 -0.93
CA ILE A 239 -8.25 -1.72 -1.28
C ILE A 239 -8.52 -0.53 -2.23
N ILE A 240 -7.88 0.61 -1.97
CA ILE A 240 -8.03 1.81 -2.81
C ILE A 240 -7.46 1.57 -4.22
N ILE A 241 -6.34 0.85 -4.35
CA ILE A 241 -5.81 0.42 -5.65
C ILE A 241 -6.84 -0.42 -6.41
N LEU A 242 -7.47 -1.40 -5.75
CA LEU A 242 -8.53 -2.20 -6.37
C LEU A 242 -9.78 -1.36 -6.68
N GLY A 243 -10.01 -0.28 -5.94
CA GLY A 243 -11.06 0.69 -6.21
C GLY A 243 -10.91 1.36 -7.58
N GLU A 244 -9.68 1.57 -8.06
CA GLU A 244 -9.41 2.06 -9.42
C GLU A 244 -9.97 1.10 -10.48
N PHE A 245 -9.80 -0.21 -10.30
CA PHE A 245 -10.28 -1.23 -11.25
C PHE A 245 -11.81 -1.12 -11.40
N VAL A 246 -12.49 -1.04 -10.25
CA VAL A 246 -13.96 -1.00 -10.18
C VAL A 246 -14.51 0.34 -10.66
N TYR A 247 -13.79 1.45 -10.40
CA TYR A 247 -14.14 2.76 -10.92
C TYR A 247 -14.02 2.81 -12.46
N SER A 248 -12.90 2.34 -13.00
CA SER A 248 -12.57 2.44 -14.42
C SER A 248 -13.47 1.60 -15.33
N ILE A 249 -14.08 0.50 -14.85
CA ILE A 249 -15.08 -0.27 -15.63
C ILE A 249 -16.44 0.43 -15.75
N ILE A 250 -16.75 1.39 -14.87
CA ILE A 250 -18.02 2.14 -14.89
C ILE A 250 -17.86 3.46 -15.65
N VAL A 251 -16.71 4.11 -15.51
CA VAL A 251 -16.45 5.45 -16.05
C VAL A 251 -16.51 5.47 -17.57
N GLY A 252 -17.14 6.51 -18.11
CA GLY A 252 -17.29 6.69 -19.55
C GLY A 252 -18.31 5.77 -20.21
N ASN A 253 -19.03 4.92 -19.45
CA ASN A 253 -20.05 4.00 -19.97
C ASN A 253 -19.55 3.13 -21.14
N LYS A 254 -18.28 2.70 -21.08
CA LYS A 254 -17.59 1.97 -22.16
C LYS A 254 -18.16 0.57 -22.42
N THR A 255 -19.00 0.04 -21.53
CA THR A 255 -19.60 -1.30 -21.66
C THR A 255 -20.69 -1.38 -22.72
N GLY A 256 -21.27 -0.26 -23.16
CA GLY A 256 -22.45 -0.26 -24.05
C GLY A 256 -23.77 -0.57 -23.31
N ILE A 257 -24.87 -0.61 -24.07
CA ILE A 257 -26.24 -0.73 -23.54
C ILE A 257 -26.67 -2.21 -23.53
N GLY A 258 -27.03 -2.75 -22.36
CA GLY A 258 -27.56 -4.11 -22.20
C GLY A 258 -26.49 -5.15 -21.86
N LEU A 259 -26.77 -6.42 -22.16
CA LEU A 259 -25.83 -7.54 -21.99
C LEU A 259 -24.88 -7.62 -23.18
N THR A 260 -23.72 -6.97 -23.06
CA THR A 260 -22.71 -6.83 -24.11
C THR A 260 -21.42 -7.59 -23.77
N SER A 261 -20.53 -7.74 -24.74
CA SER A 261 -19.13 -8.19 -24.50
C SER A 261 -18.40 -7.25 -23.52
N GLY A 262 -18.63 -5.94 -23.62
CA GLY A 262 -18.09 -4.95 -22.69
C GLY A 262 -18.52 -5.21 -21.23
N TYR A 263 -19.78 -5.60 -21.02
CA TYR A 263 -20.27 -6.00 -19.70
C TYR A 263 -19.61 -7.29 -19.20
N ALA A 264 -19.42 -8.30 -20.07
CA ALA A 264 -18.73 -9.53 -19.70
C ALA A 264 -17.29 -9.28 -19.23
N LYS A 265 -16.54 -8.42 -19.95
CA LYS A 265 -15.18 -7.99 -19.55
C LYS A 265 -15.19 -7.19 -18.24
N ALA A 266 -16.16 -6.32 -18.04
CA ALA A 266 -16.31 -5.58 -16.77
C ALA A 266 -16.52 -6.53 -15.57
N VAL A 267 -17.35 -7.56 -15.75
CA VAL A 267 -17.56 -8.61 -14.73
C VAL A 267 -16.28 -9.40 -14.48
N CYS A 268 -15.49 -9.72 -15.52
CA CYS A 268 -14.19 -10.37 -15.36
C CYS A 268 -13.23 -9.52 -14.51
N THR A 269 -13.11 -8.23 -14.82
CA THR A 269 -12.28 -7.28 -14.04
C THR A 269 -12.74 -7.17 -12.59
N LEU A 270 -14.05 -7.12 -12.34
CA LEU A 270 -14.62 -7.13 -10.99
C LEU A 270 -14.25 -8.40 -10.21
N ILE A 271 -14.36 -9.58 -10.84
CA ILE A 271 -13.98 -10.85 -10.22
C ILE A 271 -12.48 -10.86 -9.89
N ILE A 272 -11.62 -10.40 -10.81
CA ILE A 272 -10.17 -10.30 -10.57
C ILE A 272 -9.89 -9.39 -9.36
N ALA A 273 -10.49 -8.21 -9.30
CA ALA A 273 -10.35 -7.30 -8.15
C ALA A 273 -10.84 -7.93 -6.84
N PHE A 274 -11.97 -8.64 -6.87
CA PHE A 274 -12.51 -9.34 -5.71
C PHE A 274 -11.57 -10.45 -5.21
N VAL A 275 -11.05 -11.27 -6.13
CA VAL A 275 -10.07 -12.32 -5.80
C VAL A 275 -8.80 -11.73 -5.22
N LEU A 276 -8.28 -10.65 -5.82
CA LEU A 276 -7.08 -9.96 -5.30
C LEU A 276 -7.28 -9.45 -3.87
N ASN A 277 -8.43 -8.83 -3.59
CA ASN A 277 -8.78 -8.38 -2.25
C ASN A 277 -8.81 -9.55 -1.26
N TRP A 278 -9.40 -10.67 -1.67
CA TRP A 278 -9.48 -11.88 -0.85
C TRP A 278 -8.10 -12.44 -0.53
N ILE A 279 -7.26 -12.63 -1.55
CA ILE A 279 -5.91 -13.19 -1.43
C ILE A 279 -5.02 -12.30 -0.56
N TYR A 280 -5.07 -10.98 -0.75
CA TYR A 280 -4.30 -10.03 0.04
C TYR A 280 -4.73 -10.02 1.51
N SER A 281 -6.04 -9.93 1.76
CA SER A 281 -6.60 -9.90 3.13
C SER A 281 -6.35 -11.21 3.87
N SER A 282 -6.31 -12.33 3.16
CA SER A 282 -6.03 -13.65 3.74
C SER A 282 -4.55 -13.87 4.10
N GLY A 283 -3.63 -13.01 3.64
CA GLY A 283 -2.20 -13.17 3.93
C GLY A 283 -1.63 -14.45 3.32
N ASP A 284 -1.30 -15.41 4.18
CA ASP A 284 -0.84 -16.76 3.83
C ASP A 284 -1.96 -17.82 3.79
N GLY A 285 -3.21 -17.41 4.02
CA GLY A 285 -4.39 -18.27 3.98
C GLY A 285 -4.47 -19.29 5.12
N SER A 286 -3.72 -19.11 6.21
CA SER A 286 -3.81 -19.95 7.40
C SER A 286 -4.72 -19.34 8.47
N ILE A 287 -5.21 -20.18 9.40
CA ILE A 287 -6.11 -19.76 10.49
C ILE A 287 -5.38 -18.87 11.49
N GLN A 288 -4.11 -19.20 11.78
CA GLN A 288 -3.24 -18.44 12.67
C GLN A 288 -1.89 -18.26 11.99
N ALA A 289 -1.50 -16.99 11.81
CA ALA A 289 -0.24 -16.63 11.20
C ALA A 289 0.41 -15.46 11.95
N THR A 290 1.73 -15.53 12.13
CA THR A 290 2.50 -14.37 12.55
C THR A 290 2.73 -13.45 11.34
N HIS A 291 2.19 -12.23 11.40
CA HIS A 291 2.37 -11.21 10.37
C HIS A 291 3.87 -10.86 10.13
N PRO A 292 4.32 -10.59 8.88
CA PRO A 292 5.71 -10.26 8.55
C PRO A 292 6.35 -9.18 9.41
N ILE A 293 5.60 -8.11 9.72
CA ILE A 293 6.06 -7.01 10.59
C ILE A 293 6.33 -7.47 12.03
N ARG A 294 5.52 -8.42 12.55
CA ARG A 294 5.66 -8.96 13.91
C ARG A 294 6.76 -10.02 14.00
N ARG A 295 7.09 -10.68 12.88
CA ARG A 295 8.06 -11.79 12.82
C ARG A 295 9.51 -11.34 13.01
N SER A 296 9.96 -10.35 12.24
CA SER A 296 11.33 -9.84 12.30
C SER A 296 11.48 -8.51 11.57
N ALA A 297 12.53 -7.74 11.88
CA ALA A 297 12.81 -6.50 11.15
C ALA A 297 13.05 -6.72 9.64
N TRP A 298 13.69 -7.83 9.26
CA TRP A 298 13.96 -8.13 7.84
C TRP A 298 12.69 -8.45 7.07
N THR A 299 11.77 -9.22 7.67
CA THR A 299 10.47 -9.51 7.06
C THR A 299 9.57 -8.28 7.05
N ALA A 300 9.70 -7.37 8.02
CA ALA A 300 9.05 -6.06 7.99
C ALA A 300 9.55 -5.19 6.81
N PHE A 301 10.88 -5.11 6.60
CA PHE A 301 11.43 -4.42 5.43
C PHE A 301 10.98 -5.06 4.13
N GLY A 302 11.03 -6.39 4.03
CA GLY A 302 10.51 -7.12 2.89
C GLY A 302 9.05 -6.78 2.61
N PHE A 303 8.21 -6.75 3.64
CA PHE A 303 6.81 -6.33 3.53
C PHE A 303 6.71 -4.90 2.98
N PHE A 304 7.33 -3.90 3.61
CA PHE A 304 7.18 -2.51 3.17
C PHE A 304 7.74 -2.24 1.77
N LEU A 305 8.93 -2.75 1.45
CA LEU A 305 9.57 -2.56 0.15
C LEU A 305 8.80 -3.23 -0.99
N LEU A 306 8.09 -4.32 -0.70
CA LEU A 306 7.32 -5.07 -1.68
C LEU A 306 6.03 -4.34 -2.10
N HIS A 307 5.49 -3.45 -1.28
CA HIS A 307 4.23 -2.77 -1.60
C HIS A 307 4.38 -1.75 -2.74
N LEU A 308 5.55 -1.13 -2.93
CA LEU A 308 5.79 -0.22 -4.05
C LEU A 308 5.63 -0.93 -5.41
N PRO A 309 6.38 -2.02 -5.71
CA PRO A 309 6.22 -2.72 -6.98
C PRO A 309 4.87 -3.42 -7.08
N LEU A 310 4.33 -3.96 -5.99
CA LEU A 310 2.99 -4.56 -5.94
C LEU A 310 1.90 -3.56 -6.37
N ALA A 311 1.93 -2.35 -5.82
CA ALA A 311 0.97 -1.29 -6.13
C ALA A 311 1.09 -0.84 -7.58
N ALA A 312 2.31 -0.52 -8.03
CA ALA A 312 2.60 -0.13 -9.40
C ALA A 312 2.09 -1.16 -10.42
N SER A 313 2.39 -2.44 -10.20
CA SER A 313 2.05 -3.50 -11.14
C SER A 313 0.54 -3.75 -11.21
N PHE A 314 -0.15 -3.78 -10.07
CA PHE A 314 -1.59 -3.99 -10.07
C PHE A 314 -2.37 -2.80 -10.61
N LEU A 315 -1.92 -1.57 -10.37
CA LEU A 315 -2.56 -0.39 -10.95
C LEU A 315 -2.52 -0.39 -12.47
N ILE A 316 -1.38 -0.73 -13.08
CA ILE A 316 -1.30 -0.84 -14.55
C ILE A 316 -2.15 -2.01 -15.05
N GLY A 317 -1.99 -3.20 -14.46
CA GLY A 317 -2.70 -4.39 -14.91
C GLY A 317 -4.22 -4.25 -14.76
N GLY A 318 -4.68 -3.66 -13.67
CA GLY A 318 -6.09 -3.37 -13.40
C GLY A 318 -6.67 -2.30 -14.30
N HIS A 319 -5.92 -1.22 -14.54
CA HIS A 319 -6.34 -0.15 -15.43
C HIS A 319 -6.55 -0.68 -16.86
N VAL A 320 -5.60 -1.46 -17.39
CA VAL A 320 -5.74 -2.07 -18.72
C VAL A 320 -6.85 -3.12 -18.75
N ALA A 321 -7.02 -3.91 -17.68
CA ALA A 321 -8.15 -4.82 -17.53
C ALA A 321 -9.49 -4.08 -17.59
N ALA A 322 -9.60 -2.88 -17.00
CA ALA A 322 -10.79 -2.06 -17.08
C ALA A 322 -10.97 -1.41 -18.46
N ALA A 323 -9.89 -0.93 -19.07
CA ALA A 323 -9.90 -0.36 -20.42
C ALA A 323 -10.38 -1.36 -21.48
N SER A 324 -10.17 -2.67 -21.25
CA SER A 324 -10.67 -3.76 -22.09
C SER A 324 -12.17 -3.68 -22.40
N THR A 325 -12.96 -3.08 -21.51
CA THR A 325 -14.42 -2.94 -21.67
C THR A 325 -14.83 -2.24 -22.96
N GLY A 326 -14.02 -1.29 -23.43
CA GLY A 326 -14.29 -0.48 -24.61
C GLY A 326 -13.61 -0.94 -25.91
N VAL A 327 -12.82 -2.01 -25.90
CA VAL A 327 -12.04 -2.48 -27.06
C VAL A 327 -12.34 -3.94 -27.41
N GLU A 328 -12.43 -4.28 -28.69
CA GLU A 328 -12.64 -5.67 -29.13
C GLU A 328 -11.35 -6.49 -29.15
N GLU A 329 -10.25 -5.83 -29.52
CA GLU A 329 -8.90 -6.40 -29.54
C GLU A 329 -7.95 -5.49 -28.78
N PHE A 330 -7.04 -6.08 -28.03
CA PHE A 330 -5.95 -5.33 -27.41
C PHE A 330 -4.83 -5.08 -28.41
N GLU A 331 -4.20 -3.92 -28.31
CA GLU A 331 -2.88 -3.69 -28.88
C GLU A 331 -1.84 -4.58 -28.19
N ASP A 332 -0.76 -4.95 -28.89
CA ASP A 332 0.28 -5.83 -28.35
C ASP A 332 0.86 -5.30 -27.03
N GLY A 333 1.08 -3.99 -26.95
CA GLY A 333 1.56 -3.34 -25.73
C GLY A 333 0.57 -3.46 -24.57
N GLN A 334 -0.73 -3.26 -24.82
CA GLN A 334 -1.76 -3.39 -23.79
C GLN A 334 -1.84 -4.82 -23.24
N ARG A 335 -1.71 -5.84 -24.10
CA ARG A 335 -1.66 -7.25 -23.67
C ARG A 335 -0.50 -7.49 -22.71
N TRP A 336 0.68 -6.95 -23.06
CA TRP A 336 1.87 -7.03 -22.23
C TRP A 336 1.74 -6.31 -20.90
N LEU A 337 1.16 -5.12 -20.89
CA LEU A 337 0.92 -4.36 -19.65
C LEU A 337 -0.09 -5.07 -18.75
N LEU A 338 -1.14 -5.67 -19.32
CA LEU A 338 -2.14 -6.44 -18.59
C LEU A 338 -1.53 -7.71 -17.96
N GLY A 339 -0.92 -8.57 -18.78
CA GLY A 339 -0.30 -9.82 -18.31
C GLY A 339 0.91 -9.59 -17.40
N GLY A 340 1.78 -8.66 -17.78
CA GLY A 340 2.96 -8.27 -17.00
C GLY A 340 2.60 -7.58 -15.69
N GLY A 341 1.65 -6.64 -15.69
CA GLY A 341 1.19 -5.95 -14.49
C GLY A 341 0.53 -6.89 -13.48
N LEU A 342 -0.45 -7.69 -13.91
CA LEU A 342 -1.09 -8.68 -13.04
C LEU A 342 -0.12 -9.79 -12.61
N GLY A 343 0.80 -10.20 -13.49
CA GLY A 343 1.79 -11.24 -13.22
C GLY A 343 2.86 -10.81 -12.22
N VAL A 344 3.46 -9.62 -12.39
CA VAL A 344 4.41 -9.05 -11.42
C VAL A 344 3.72 -8.79 -10.08
N GLY A 345 2.49 -8.29 -10.09
CA GLY A 345 1.70 -8.11 -8.87
C GLY A 345 1.45 -9.43 -8.15
N MET A 346 1.10 -10.49 -8.89
CA MET A 346 0.93 -11.83 -8.33
C MET A 346 2.24 -12.42 -7.79
N PHE A 347 3.37 -12.18 -8.47
CA PHE A 347 4.69 -12.53 -7.95
C PHE A 347 4.98 -11.81 -6.63
N CYS A 348 4.63 -10.54 -6.52
CA CYS A 348 4.73 -9.81 -5.26
C CYS A 348 3.79 -10.41 -4.19
N LEU A 349 2.55 -10.80 -4.52
CA LEU A 349 1.67 -11.50 -3.58
C LEU A 349 2.19 -12.88 -3.15
N TRP A 350 2.94 -13.57 -4.00
CA TRP A 350 3.65 -14.79 -3.63
C TRP A 350 4.71 -14.51 -2.56
N VAL A 351 5.61 -13.54 -2.80
CA VAL A 351 6.63 -13.14 -1.82
C VAL A 351 5.97 -12.69 -0.53
N TYR A 352 4.90 -11.89 -0.61
CA TYR A 352 4.11 -11.42 0.52
C TYR A 352 3.62 -12.59 1.39
N GLY A 353 2.98 -13.60 0.79
CA GLY A 353 2.50 -14.79 1.52
C GLY A 353 3.63 -15.63 2.12
N MET A 354 4.79 -15.69 1.47
CA MET A 354 5.98 -16.41 1.97
C MET A 354 6.69 -15.69 3.14
N LEU A 355 6.45 -14.39 3.33
CA LEU A 355 7.01 -13.65 4.47
C LEU A 355 6.32 -13.98 5.80
N TYR A 356 5.06 -14.44 5.76
CA TYR A 356 4.34 -14.88 6.95
C TYR A 356 4.97 -16.14 7.55
N ARG A 357 4.76 -16.31 8.86
CA ARG A 357 5.06 -17.56 9.55
C ARG A 357 3.74 -18.22 9.92
N VAL A 358 3.46 -19.37 9.33
CA VAL A 358 2.27 -20.15 9.64
C VAL A 358 2.42 -20.79 11.02
N GLU A 359 1.37 -20.70 11.83
CA GLU A 359 1.23 -21.43 13.08
C GLU A 359 0.30 -22.63 12.85
N GLY A 360 0.65 -23.82 13.34
CA GLY A 360 -0.21 -25.00 13.21
C GLY A 360 -0.30 -25.62 11.80
N GLU A 361 0.76 -25.55 10.98
CA GLU A 361 0.77 -26.08 9.60
C GLU A 361 0.23 -27.51 9.44
N CYS A 362 0.42 -28.37 10.45
CA CYS A 362 -0.01 -29.78 10.42
C CYS A 362 -1.53 -29.97 10.36
N GLU A 363 -2.30 -28.95 10.75
CA GLU A 363 -3.76 -28.99 10.81
C GLU A 363 -4.41 -28.66 9.46
N LEU A 364 -3.68 -28.00 8.56
CA LEU A 364 -4.16 -27.56 7.26
C LEU A 364 -4.10 -28.68 6.21
N PHE A 365 -4.91 -28.57 5.16
CA PHE A 365 -4.94 -29.53 4.05
C PHE A 365 -3.64 -29.49 3.22
N LEU A 366 -3.13 -28.29 2.93
CA LEU A 366 -1.83 -28.07 2.29
C LEU A 366 -0.92 -27.24 3.19
N THR A 367 0.38 -27.55 3.18
CA THR A 367 1.42 -26.73 3.83
C THR A 367 1.63 -25.41 3.07
N GLN A 368 2.32 -24.44 3.68
CA GLN A 368 2.47 -23.09 3.12
C GLN A 368 3.02 -23.08 1.68
N VAL A 369 4.09 -23.84 1.43
CA VAL A 369 4.81 -23.84 0.15
C VAL A 369 3.94 -24.30 -1.03
N PRO A 370 3.29 -25.47 -1.02
CA PRO A 370 2.42 -25.88 -2.12
C PRO A 370 1.12 -25.06 -2.22
N ARG A 371 0.62 -24.51 -1.10
CA ARG A 371 -0.57 -23.65 -1.10
C ARG A 371 -0.27 -22.31 -1.78
N ILE A 372 0.71 -21.56 -1.25
CA ILE A 372 1.08 -20.22 -1.73
C ILE A 372 1.92 -20.28 -3.00
N GLY A 373 2.66 -21.36 -3.24
CA GLY A 373 3.49 -21.56 -4.43
C GLY A 373 2.71 -21.50 -5.74
N MET A 374 1.39 -21.76 -5.72
CA MET A 374 0.56 -21.58 -6.91
C MET A 374 0.43 -20.12 -7.36
N ARG A 375 0.60 -19.14 -6.46
CA ARG A 375 0.72 -17.72 -6.85
C ARG A 375 1.88 -17.51 -7.81
N LEU A 376 3.04 -18.15 -7.55
CA LEU A 376 4.20 -18.05 -8.44
C LEU A 376 3.94 -18.70 -9.81
N VAL A 377 3.28 -19.87 -9.83
CA VAL A 377 2.92 -20.54 -11.09
C VAL A 377 1.98 -19.67 -11.92
N VAL A 378 0.93 -19.13 -11.30
CA VAL A 378 -0.02 -18.23 -11.97
C VAL A 378 0.67 -16.94 -12.41
N ALA A 379 1.57 -16.37 -11.62
CA ALA A 379 2.36 -15.20 -12.01
C ALA A 379 3.17 -15.45 -13.28
N ILE A 380 3.86 -16.60 -13.39
CA ILE A 380 4.62 -16.97 -14.58
C ILE A 380 3.69 -17.13 -15.79
N ILE A 381 2.54 -17.80 -15.61
CA ILE A 381 1.55 -17.96 -16.68
C ILE A 381 1.07 -16.58 -17.17
N LEU A 382 0.72 -15.67 -16.27
CA LEU A 382 0.25 -14.32 -16.61
C LEU A 382 1.30 -13.50 -17.38
N ILE A 383 2.59 -13.64 -17.05
CA ILE A 383 3.68 -12.96 -17.74
C ILE A 383 3.92 -13.51 -19.16
N VAL A 384 3.72 -14.82 -19.36
CA VAL A 384 3.96 -15.50 -20.65
C VAL A 384 2.71 -15.51 -21.55
N LEU A 385 1.52 -15.32 -20.97
CA LEU A 385 0.25 -15.34 -21.69
C LEU A 385 0.20 -14.35 -22.88
N PRO A 386 0.68 -13.09 -22.76
CA PRO A 386 0.69 -12.14 -23.88
C PRO A 386 1.42 -12.64 -25.12
N GLU A 387 2.56 -13.33 -24.96
CA GLU A 387 3.37 -13.82 -26.09
C GLU A 387 2.78 -15.04 -26.79
N SER A 388 2.09 -15.89 -26.04
CA SER A 388 1.66 -17.21 -26.52
C SER A 388 0.31 -17.18 -27.23
N HIS A 389 -0.50 -16.14 -27.02
CA HIS A 389 -1.92 -16.12 -27.40
C HIS A 389 -2.34 -14.85 -28.14
N ASN A 390 -1.53 -14.42 -29.12
CA ASN A 390 -1.84 -13.24 -29.96
C ASN A 390 -3.13 -13.32 -30.79
N HIS A 391 -3.75 -14.50 -30.85
CA HIS A 391 -4.98 -14.77 -31.58
C HIS A 391 -6.25 -14.59 -30.73
N LEU A 392 -6.12 -14.38 -29.42
CA LEU A 392 -7.28 -14.17 -28.54
C LEU A 392 -7.79 -12.73 -28.68
N ASN A 393 -9.11 -12.58 -28.80
CA ASN A 393 -9.76 -11.29 -28.67
C ASN A 393 -9.68 -10.81 -27.20
N ALA A 394 -10.06 -9.55 -26.95
CA ALA A 394 -9.99 -8.99 -25.60
C ALA A 394 -10.88 -9.72 -24.59
N GLU A 395 -12.02 -10.25 -25.06
CA GLU A 395 -12.98 -10.97 -24.22
C GLU A 395 -12.42 -12.31 -23.73
N ASP A 396 -11.96 -13.17 -24.65
CA ASP A 396 -11.37 -14.47 -24.36
C ASP A 396 -10.14 -14.33 -23.47
N PHE A 397 -9.30 -13.33 -23.74
CA PHE A 397 -8.12 -13.03 -22.92
C PHE A 397 -8.49 -12.69 -21.47
N MET A 398 -9.51 -11.84 -21.28
CA MET A 398 -10.03 -11.50 -19.94
C MET A 398 -10.65 -12.70 -19.23
N PHE A 399 -11.36 -13.58 -19.95
CA PHE A 399 -11.91 -14.81 -19.38
C PHE A 399 -10.80 -15.76 -18.91
N VAL A 400 -9.73 -15.93 -19.68
CA VAL A 400 -8.58 -16.77 -19.28
C VAL A 400 -7.93 -16.22 -18.01
N ILE A 401 -7.69 -14.92 -17.93
CA ILE A 401 -7.14 -14.29 -16.73
C ILE A 401 -8.07 -14.49 -15.53
N MET A 402 -9.36 -14.19 -15.68
CA MET A 402 -10.34 -14.37 -14.61
C MET A 402 -10.39 -15.82 -14.14
N ALA A 403 -10.35 -16.80 -15.05
CA ALA A 403 -10.32 -18.22 -14.72
C ALA A 403 -9.06 -18.62 -13.94
N LEU A 404 -7.89 -18.08 -14.29
CA LEU A 404 -6.64 -18.31 -13.54
C LEU A 404 -6.73 -17.78 -12.10
N PHE A 405 -7.27 -16.57 -11.93
CA PHE A 405 -7.50 -15.99 -10.59
C PHE A 405 -8.54 -16.81 -9.80
N GLY A 406 -9.64 -17.21 -10.42
CA GLY A 406 -10.65 -18.07 -9.79
C GLY A 406 -10.09 -19.42 -9.37
N PHE A 407 -9.30 -20.07 -10.23
CA PHE A 407 -8.60 -21.31 -9.91
C PHE A 407 -7.65 -21.14 -8.71
N LEU A 408 -6.86 -20.05 -8.69
CA LEU A 408 -5.94 -19.76 -7.60
C LEU A 408 -6.69 -19.57 -6.27
N LEU A 409 -7.79 -18.82 -6.28
CA LEU A 409 -8.62 -18.62 -5.09
C LEU A 409 -9.15 -19.95 -4.55
N ILE A 410 -9.68 -20.81 -5.42
CA ILE A 410 -10.18 -22.13 -5.04
C ILE A 410 -9.05 -23.00 -4.47
N TRP A 411 -7.88 -23.00 -5.12
CA TRP A 411 -6.71 -23.74 -4.68
C TRP A 411 -6.28 -23.34 -3.26
N GLU A 412 -6.13 -22.04 -3.01
CA GLU A 412 -5.71 -21.55 -1.70
C GLU A 412 -6.77 -21.74 -0.63
N THR A 413 -8.05 -21.52 -0.97
CA THR A 413 -9.17 -21.71 -0.04
C THR A 413 -9.23 -23.17 0.40
N ILE A 414 -9.20 -24.12 -0.53
CA ILE A 414 -9.21 -25.56 -0.21
C ILE A 414 -7.94 -25.96 0.56
N GLY A 415 -6.77 -25.46 0.14
CA GLY A 415 -5.50 -25.75 0.81
C GLY A 415 -5.40 -25.18 2.22
N GLY A 416 -6.11 -24.09 2.51
CA GLY A 416 -6.17 -23.42 3.82
C GLY A 416 -7.24 -23.97 4.76
N LEU A 417 -8.10 -24.90 4.31
CA LEU A 417 -9.05 -25.57 5.20
C LEU A 417 -8.32 -26.44 6.22
N SER A 418 -8.86 -26.46 7.45
CA SER A 418 -8.44 -27.45 8.45
C SER A 418 -8.94 -28.84 8.03
N LYS A 419 -8.18 -29.89 8.36
CA LYS A 419 -8.59 -31.28 8.14
C LYS A 419 -9.91 -31.64 8.84
N THR A 420 -10.30 -30.87 9.84
CA THR A 420 -11.56 -31.05 10.60
C THR A 420 -12.66 -30.08 10.16
N SER A 421 -12.44 -29.26 9.13
CA SER A 421 -13.42 -28.30 8.62
C SER A 421 -14.72 -28.98 8.21
N LYS A 422 -15.84 -28.46 8.72
CA LYS A 422 -17.19 -28.84 8.30
C LYS A 422 -17.72 -27.82 7.30
N LEU A 423 -18.59 -28.26 6.39
CA LEU A 423 -19.08 -27.42 5.30
C LEU A 423 -20.09 -26.35 5.77
N PHE A 424 -20.81 -26.62 6.85
CA PHE A 424 -21.80 -25.71 7.42
C PHE A 424 -21.62 -25.60 8.94
N GLU A 425 -21.74 -24.38 9.44
CA GLU A 425 -21.84 -24.11 10.87
C GLU A 425 -23.25 -24.49 11.37
N PRO A 426 -23.36 -25.30 12.44
CA PRO A 426 -24.65 -25.62 13.02
C PRO A 426 -25.28 -24.37 13.66
N TRP A 427 -26.54 -24.10 13.35
CA TRP A 427 -27.30 -22.96 13.90
C TRP A 427 -27.70 -23.20 15.36
N ASN A 428 -26.75 -22.97 16.27
CA ASN A 428 -26.91 -23.17 17.71
C ASN A 428 -27.58 -21.97 18.42
N GLU A 429 -27.53 -20.78 17.84
CA GLU A 429 -28.09 -19.53 18.40
C GLU A 429 -29.53 -19.24 17.93
N ARG A 430 -30.33 -20.29 17.69
CA ARG A 430 -31.74 -20.11 17.28
C ARG A 430 -32.63 -19.55 18.37
N PHE A 431 -32.15 -19.58 19.62
CA PHE A 431 -32.87 -19.09 20.78
C PHE A 431 -32.09 -17.94 21.40
N PRO A 432 -32.78 -16.93 21.95
CA PRO A 432 -32.12 -15.87 22.70
C PRO A 432 -31.31 -16.47 23.86
N PRO A 433 -30.18 -15.86 24.24
CA PRO A 433 -29.42 -16.29 25.41
C PRO A 433 -30.36 -16.36 26.61
N GLN A 434 -30.30 -17.47 27.36
CA GLN A 434 -31.12 -17.64 28.56
C GLN A 434 -30.78 -16.50 29.52
N GLU A 435 -31.80 -15.78 30.01
CA GLU A 435 -31.62 -14.85 31.12
C GLU A 435 -31.04 -15.66 32.29
N GLU A 436 -29.88 -15.24 32.80
CA GLU A 436 -29.32 -15.82 34.02
C GLU A 436 -30.38 -15.69 35.11
N GLU A 437 -31.01 -16.80 35.50
CA GLU A 437 -31.90 -16.80 36.66
C GLU A 437 -31.07 -16.37 37.87
N ASP A 438 -31.41 -15.20 38.43
CA ASP A 438 -30.84 -14.63 39.65
C ASP A 438 -30.78 -15.72 40.73
N THR A 439 -29.60 -16.32 40.90
CA THR A 439 -29.31 -17.35 41.89
C THR A 439 -29.12 -16.72 43.28
N GLU A 440 -29.92 -15.69 43.60
CA GLU A 440 -29.99 -15.05 44.93
C GLU A 440 -31.32 -15.30 45.65
N SER A 441 -32.31 -15.99 45.06
CA SER A 441 -33.61 -16.18 45.72
C SER A 441 -33.81 -17.50 46.50
N LEU A 442 -32.76 -18.29 46.76
CA LEU A 442 -32.87 -19.55 47.54
C LEU A 442 -32.03 -19.58 48.84
N ALA A 443 -31.58 -18.42 49.32
CA ALA A 443 -31.01 -18.29 50.66
C ALA A 443 -31.82 -17.27 51.49
N ASN A 444 -33.06 -17.61 51.85
CA ASN A 444 -33.77 -17.02 52.98
C ASN A 444 -34.69 -18.06 53.64
#